data_AF-A0A2E2HNF5-F1
#
_entry.id   AF-A0A2E2HNF5-F1
#
_cell.length_a   1.000
_cell.length_b   1.000
_cell.length_c   1.000
_cell.angle_alpha   90.00
_cell.angle_beta   90.00
_cell.angle_gamma   90.00
#
_symmetry.space_group_name_H-M   'P 1'
#
loop_
_entity.id
_entity.type
_entity.pdbx_description
1 polymer ?
#
loop_
_entity_poly.entity_id
_entity_poly.type
_entity_poly.pdbx_seq_one_letter_code
_entity_poly.pdbx_strand_id
1 'polypeptide(L)'
;MKTLVLFLISIPLLAAPLGPQGIIGTKANPKRVARLQITKGGVYENYLVDSNWVGGNRVKITADNVTLRNCEIRNASGNGIGVFGKNVLIENCKIHHLLAGTFKQQADAHGITGRWGKILIRNCDIGLISGDCIQFDPDRKSTGQVMIENCRLWTGPLPADAASFKKGERPGENAVDTKTMSKGERAQLIIRNCILAGWKQPGQISLMAALNLKENINATVVNCVFLDNEVAFRLRGPTSRKGAWVRIERCAIYRSEVGVRAEDTIANLKIHRLGFGKDVKRQYHTPDCDFGPDYENTGQFVAPAIEEALRKGLR
;
A
#
# COMPACT_ATOMS: atom_id res chain seq x y z
N MET A 1 0.09 -9.18 -60.98
CA MET A 1 -0.39 -9.35 -59.58
C MET A 1 0.41 -8.39 -58.70
N LYS A 2 -0.24 -7.38 -58.10
CA LYS A 2 0.45 -6.43 -57.20
C LYS A 2 0.32 -6.92 -55.76
N THR A 3 1.44 -7.31 -55.17
CA THR A 3 1.53 -7.72 -53.76
C THR A 3 1.33 -6.50 -52.88
N LEU A 4 0.21 -6.46 -52.15
CA LEU A 4 -0.07 -5.43 -51.16
C LEU A 4 0.73 -5.76 -49.89
N VAL A 5 1.82 -5.05 -49.67
CA VAL A 5 2.62 -5.16 -48.42
C VAL A 5 1.91 -4.32 -47.36
N LEU A 6 1.26 -5.00 -46.40
CA LEU A 6 0.64 -4.37 -45.25
C LEU A 6 1.72 -4.08 -44.19
N PHE A 7 2.17 -2.83 -44.10
CA PHE A 7 3.01 -2.40 -42.99
C PHE A 7 2.17 -2.34 -41.70
N LEU A 8 2.36 -3.32 -40.82
CA LEU A 8 1.84 -3.28 -39.46
C LEU A 8 2.66 -2.25 -38.67
N ILE A 9 2.12 -1.04 -38.56
CA ILE A 9 2.67 -0.03 -37.66
C ILE A 9 2.28 -0.43 -36.23
N SER A 10 3.23 -0.98 -35.48
CA SER A 10 3.07 -1.24 -34.06
C SER A 10 2.97 0.10 -33.32
N ILE A 11 1.75 0.53 -33.00
CA ILE A 11 1.56 1.71 -32.15
C ILE A 11 2.07 1.34 -30.75
N PRO A 12 3.10 2.00 -30.20
CA PRO A 12 3.55 1.72 -28.84
C PRO A 12 2.40 2.02 -27.88
N LEU A 13 1.89 1.01 -27.17
CA LEU A 13 0.94 1.24 -26.08
C LEU A 13 1.62 2.19 -25.09
N LEU A 14 1.06 3.41 -24.95
CA LEU A 14 1.49 4.32 -23.91
C LEU A 14 1.22 3.65 -22.56
N ALA A 15 2.28 3.43 -21.79
CA ALA A 15 2.14 2.97 -20.42
C ALA A 15 1.25 3.94 -19.62
N ALA A 16 0.33 3.37 -18.85
CA ALA A 16 -0.66 4.13 -18.10
C ALA A 16 -0.01 4.96 -16.98
N PRO A 17 -0.56 6.13 -16.63
CA PRO A 17 -0.12 6.89 -15.47
C PRO A 17 -0.17 6.06 -14.18
N LEU A 18 0.73 6.35 -13.25
CA LEU A 18 0.81 5.69 -11.95
C LEU A 18 -0.14 6.31 -10.93
N GLY A 19 -0.67 5.48 -10.03
CA GLY A 19 -1.55 5.90 -8.96
C GLY A 19 -2.99 6.18 -9.41
N PRO A 20 -3.79 6.84 -8.55
CA PRO A 20 -5.21 7.00 -8.78
C PRO A 20 -5.52 7.89 -9.98
N GLN A 21 -6.52 7.50 -10.76
CA GLN A 21 -7.02 8.19 -11.95
C GLN A 21 -8.52 8.53 -11.79
N GLY A 22 -8.94 9.65 -12.35
CA GLY A 22 -10.35 10.07 -12.32
C GLY A 22 -10.83 10.52 -10.93
N ILE A 23 -12.11 10.29 -10.64
CA ILE A 23 -12.75 10.73 -9.40
C ILE A 23 -12.39 9.77 -8.27
N ILE A 24 -11.78 10.31 -7.21
CA ILE A 24 -11.45 9.57 -5.97
C ILE A 24 -12.24 10.15 -4.81
N GLY A 25 -12.89 9.28 -4.03
CA GLY A 25 -13.78 9.68 -2.95
C GLY A 25 -15.23 9.80 -3.40
N THR A 26 -15.98 10.69 -2.76
CA THR A 26 -17.40 10.84 -3.03
C THR A 26 -17.70 11.55 -4.35
N LYS A 27 -18.83 11.19 -4.95
CA LYS A 27 -19.48 11.95 -6.03
C LYS A 27 -20.39 13.03 -5.42
N ALA A 28 -21.13 13.75 -6.25
CA ALA A 28 -22.16 14.67 -5.79
C ALA A 28 -23.18 13.97 -4.86
N ASN A 29 -23.67 14.69 -3.86
CA ASN A 29 -24.73 14.26 -2.93
C ASN A 29 -24.48 12.89 -2.26
N PRO A 30 -23.35 12.70 -1.54
CA PRO A 30 -23.07 11.43 -0.90
C PRO A 30 -24.05 11.14 0.24
N LYS A 31 -24.34 9.85 0.44
CA LYS A 31 -25.05 9.37 1.63
C LYS A 31 -24.13 9.50 2.84
N ARG A 32 -24.48 10.39 3.75
CA ARG A 32 -23.72 10.65 4.98
C ARG A 32 -24.11 9.66 6.06
N VAL A 33 -23.12 8.99 6.65
CA VAL A 33 -23.31 8.10 7.80
C VAL A 33 -22.13 8.24 8.75
N ALA A 34 -22.36 8.06 10.05
CA ALA A 34 -21.25 8.00 11.01
C ALA A 34 -20.48 6.67 10.90
N ARG A 35 -21.18 5.59 10.54
CA ARG A 35 -20.65 4.23 10.43
C ARG A 35 -21.43 3.45 9.37
N LEU A 36 -20.75 2.56 8.64
CA LEU A 36 -21.36 1.67 7.67
C LEU A 36 -21.10 0.20 8.06
N GLN A 37 -22.16 -0.58 8.21
CA GLN A 37 -22.07 -2.03 8.41
C GLN A 37 -22.62 -2.73 7.17
N ILE A 38 -21.80 -3.58 6.55
CA ILE A 38 -22.13 -4.30 5.32
C ILE A 38 -22.25 -5.79 5.67
N THR A 39 -23.50 -6.21 5.89
CA THR A 39 -23.87 -7.58 6.28
C THR A 39 -24.55 -8.36 5.17
N LYS A 40 -24.72 -7.76 3.99
CA LYS A 40 -25.24 -8.42 2.78
C LYS A 40 -24.31 -8.11 1.60
N GLY A 41 -24.24 -9.02 0.63
CA GLY A 41 -23.50 -8.80 -0.61
C GLY A 41 -24.16 -7.70 -1.45
N GLY A 42 -23.39 -7.09 -2.36
CA GLY A 42 -23.89 -6.05 -3.26
C GLY A 42 -22.96 -4.85 -3.41
N VAL A 43 -23.48 -3.80 -4.04
CA VAL A 43 -22.75 -2.54 -4.30
C VAL A 43 -23.16 -1.48 -3.28
N TYR A 44 -22.16 -0.91 -2.63
CA TYR A 44 -22.26 0.18 -1.68
C TYR A 44 -21.49 1.36 -2.24
N GLU A 45 -22.20 2.38 -2.69
CA GLU A 45 -21.61 3.48 -3.47
C GLU A 45 -21.95 4.85 -2.87
N ASN A 46 -21.01 5.79 -3.02
CA ASN A 46 -21.20 7.21 -2.74
C ASN A 46 -21.54 7.52 -1.27
N TYR A 47 -20.83 6.86 -0.35
CA TYR A 47 -20.94 7.12 1.09
C TYR A 47 -19.85 8.10 1.55
N LEU A 48 -20.25 9.09 2.34
CA LEU A 48 -19.35 9.84 3.21
C LEU A 48 -19.48 9.29 4.63
N VAL A 49 -18.45 8.56 5.07
CA VAL A 49 -18.33 7.99 6.41
C VAL A 49 -17.46 8.92 7.25
N ASP A 50 -18.07 9.93 7.85
CA ASP A 50 -17.40 10.87 8.76
C ASP A 50 -17.62 10.41 10.20
N SER A 51 -16.54 9.95 10.84
CA SER A 51 -16.66 9.16 12.07
C SER A 51 -16.60 10.00 13.34
N ASN A 52 -16.41 11.33 13.24
CA ASN A 52 -16.30 12.25 14.38
C ASN A 52 -15.35 11.73 15.47
N TRP A 53 -14.21 11.20 15.04
CA TRP A 53 -13.15 10.61 15.86
C TRP A 53 -13.57 9.43 16.73
N VAL A 54 -14.67 8.75 16.39
CA VAL A 54 -15.10 7.52 17.06
C VAL A 54 -14.22 6.34 16.61
N GLY A 55 -13.91 5.43 17.54
CA GLY A 55 -13.08 4.25 17.30
C GLY A 55 -13.78 3.09 16.58
N GLY A 56 -13.08 1.95 16.52
CA GLY A 56 -13.52 0.72 15.87
C GLY A 56 -13.52 0.78 14.33
N ASN A 57 -13.98 -0.30 13.67
CA ASN A 57 -14.09 -0.33 12.20
C ASN A 57 -15.26 0.55 11.73
N ARG A 58 -14.95 1.59 10.92
CA ARG A 58 -15.93 2.59 10.46
C ARG A 58 -16.77 2.11 9.30
N VAL A 59 -16.16 1.37 8.39
CA VAL A 59 -16.83 0.47 7.45
C VAL A 59 -16.50 -0.95 7.88
N LYS A 60 -17.50 -1.74 8.27
CA LYS A 60 -17.30 -3.15 8.62
C LYS A 60 -17.95 -4.03 7.56
N ILE A 61 -17.15 -4.74 6.78
CA ILE A 61 -17.62 -5.64 5.72
C ILE A 61 -17.57 -7.07 6.24
N THR A 62 -18.71 -7.64 6.60
CA THR A 62 -18.80 -9.05 7.02
C THR A 62 -19.43 -9.96 5.97
N ALA A 63 -20.07 -9.39 4.95
CA ALA A 63 -20.61 -10.14 3.83
C ALA A 63 -19.57 -10.39 2.74
N ASP A 64 -19.80 -11.49 2.02
CA ASP A 64 -19.08 -11.81 0.80
C ASP A 64 -19.67 -11.06 -0.40
N ASN A 65 -18.93 -10.98 -1.51
CA ASN A 65 -19.38 -10.40 -2.78
C ASN A 65 -19.81 -8.93 -2.64
N VAL A 66 -18.92 -8.13 -2.06
CA VAL A 66 -19.16 -6.72 -1.77
C VAL A 66 -18.32 -5.85 -2.68
N THR A 67 -18.93 -4.82 -3.27
CA THR A 67 -18.21 -3.70 -3.86
C THR A 67 -18.48 -2.44 -3.06
N LEU A 68 -17.44 -1.84 -2.49
CA LEU A 68 -17.47 -0.50 -1.91
C LEU A 68 -16.82 0.46 -2.90
N ARG A 69 -17.56 1.47 -3.41
CA ARG A 69 -17.03 2.36 -4.45
C ARG A 69 -17.36 3.83 -4.26
N ASN A 70 -16.44 4.69 -4.69
CA ASN A 70 -16.64 6.16 -4.67
C ASN A 70 -17.03 6.65 -3.27
N CYS A 71 -16.34 6.18 -2.23
CA CYS A 71 -16.62 6.51 -0.84
C CYS A 71 -15.48 7.35 -0.22
N GLU A 72 -15.81 8.19 0.74
CA GLU A 72 -14.85 8.88 1.59
C GLU A 72 -15.02 8.40 3.04
N ILE A 73 -13.94 7.92 3.65
CA ILE A 73 -13.92 7.44 5.03
C ILE A 73 -12.92 8.30 5.78
N ARG A 74 -13.37 9.02 6.81
CA ARG A 74 -12.51 9.98 7.51
C ARG A 74 -12.81 10.20 8.98
N ASN A 75 -11.86 10.88 9.63
CA ASN A 75 -11.93 11.41 10.99
C ASN A 75 -12.33 10.32 11.98
N ALA A 76 -11.50 9.28 12.14
CA ALA A 76 -11.76 8.18 13.05
C ALA A 76 -10.58 7.96 14.00
N SER A 77 -10.84 7.43 15.19
CA SER A 77 -9.79 6.94 16.11
C SER A 77 -9.62 5.42 16.08
N GLY A 78 -10.15 4.79 15.03
CA GLY A 78 -10.01 3.36 14.77
C GLY A 78 -9.93 3.10 13.26
N ASN A 79 -10.03 1.84 12.85
CA ASN A 79 -9.78 1.48 11.46
C ASN A 79 -10.86 2.01 10.50
N GLY A 80 -10.44 2.41 9.30
CA GLY A 80 -11.32 2.93 8.27
C GLY A 80 -12.23 1.83 7.75
N ILE A 81 -11.64 0.79 7.17
CA ILE A 81 -12.36 -0.37 6.63
C ILE A 81 -11.84 -1.65 7.26
N GLY A 82 -12.73 -2.44 7.86
CA GLY A 82 -12.45 -3.80 8.32
C GLY A 82 -13.13 -4.83 7.43
N VAL A 83 -12.35 -5.65 6.73
CA VAL A 83 -12.82 -6.67 5.76
C VAL A 83 -12.77 -8.07 6.37
N PHE A 84 -13.94 -8.67 6.59
CA PHE A 84 -14.07 -10.01 7.18
C PHE A 84 -14.79 -11.00 6.25
N GLY A 85 -15.43 -10.50 5.19
CA GLY A 85 -15.96 -11.30 4.09
C GLY A 85 -14.94 -11.59 2.99
N LYS A 86 -15.37 -12.36 1.98
CA LYS A 86 -14.60 -12.81 0.82
C LYS A 86 -15.09 -12.13 -0.45
N ASN A 87 -14.25 -12.10 -1.49
CA ASN A 87 -14.57 -11.50 -2.78
C ASN A 87 -15.03 -10.04 -2.64
N VAL A 88 -14.13 -9.18 -2.17
CA VAL A 88 -14.40 -7.78 -1.86
C VAL A 88 -13.62 -6.86 -2.79
N LEU A 89 -14.33 -5.93 -3.42
CA LEU A 89 -13.76 -4.83 -4.20
C LEU A 89 -13.92 -3.53 -3.43
N ILE A 90 -12.83 -2.82 -3.21
CA ILE A 90 -12.80 -1.45 -2.68
C ILE A 90 -12.20 -0.58 -3.78
N GLU A 91 -12.98 0.34 -4.35
CA GLU A 91 -12.50 1.13 -5.49
C GLU A 91 -12.87 2.61 -5.45
N ASN A 92 -12.00 3.46 -6.01
CA ASN A 92 -12.23 4.91 -6.10
C ASN A 92 -12.51 5.56 -4.74
N CYS A 93 -11.97 5.01 -3.66
CA CYS A 93 -12.23 5.49 -2.31
C CYS A 93 -11.12 6.43 -1.83
N LYS A 94 -11.51 7.41 -1.02
CA LYS A 94 -10.59 8.27 -0.27
C LYS A 94 -10.67 7.90 1.22
N ILE A 95 -9.54 7.53 1.83
CA ILE A 95 -9.49 7.07 3.22
C ILE A 95 -8.43 7.89 3.94
N HIS A 96 -8.82 8.73 4.90
CA HIS A 96 -7.86 9.63 5.52
C HIS A 96 -8.19 10.09 6.93
N HIS A 97 -7.17 10.57 7.64
CA HIS A 97 -7.32 11.07 9.01
C HIS A 97 -7.93 10.01 9.93
N LEU A 98 -7.28 8.84 9.95
CA LEU A 98 -7.58 7.78 10.91
C LEU A 98 -6.47 7.83 11.95
N LEU A 99 -6.73 8.53 13.05
CA LEU A 99 -5.73 8.95 14.02
C LEU A 99 -6.13 8.45 15.41
N ALA A 100 -5.37 7.50 15.92
CA ALA A 100 -5.46 7.01 17.29
C ALA A 100 -4.22 7.43 18.09
N GLY A 101 -4.40 7.61 19.40
CA GLY A 101 -3.32 8.01 20.30
C GLY A 101 -2.85 9.45 20.06
N THR A 102 -1.54 9.68 20.19
CA THR A 102 -0.87 10.96 19.93
C THR A 102 0.41 10.72 19.13
N PHE A 103 1.08 11.77 18.65
CA PHE A 103 2.37 11.59 17.98
C PHE A 103 3.44 10.94 18.88
N LYS A 104 3.42 11.23 20.19
CA LYS A 104 4.37 10.65 21.17
C LYS A 104 3.95 9.30 21.73
N GLN A 105 2.65 9.00 21.73
CA GLN A 105 2.07 7.75 22.24
C GLN A 105 1.31 7.09 21.10
N GLN A 106 2.00 6.20 20.39
CA GLN A 106 1.44 5.49 19.25
C GLN A 106 0.21 4.67 19.69
N ALA A 107 -0.87 4.82 18.93
CA ALA A 107 -1.92 3.82 18.85
C ALA A 107 -2.35 3.68 17.39
N ASP A 108 -2.71 2.46 17.00
CA ASP A 108 -3.00 2.16 15.61
C ASP A 108 -4.46 2.40 15.26
N ALA A 109 -4.65 3.18 14.21
CA ALA A 109 -5.85 3.19 13.41
C ALA A 109 -5.42 2.91 11.97
N HIS A 110 -5.88 1.82 11.37
CA HIS A 110 -5.48 1.41 10.03
C HIS A 110 -6.42 1.93 8.95
N GLY A 111 -5.91 2.18 7.73
CA GLY A 111 -6.74 2.54 6.57
C GLY A 111 -7.71 1.41 6.20
N ILE A 112 -7.13 0.28 5.78
CA ILE A 112 -7.85 -0.96 5.48
C ILE A 112 -7.19 -2.09 6.26
N THR A 113 -7.99 -2.86 6.99
CA THR A 113 -7.57 -4.07 7.69
C THR A 113 -8.59 -5.18 7.54
N GLY A 114 -8.31 -6.37 8.04
CA GLY A 114 -9.23 -7.50 7.91
C GLY A 114 -8.52 -8.84 7.81
N ARG A 115 -9.12 -9.78 7.08
CA ARG A 115 -8.56 -11.10 6.77
C ARG A 115 -8.04 -11.15 5.34
N TRP A 116 -7.04 -11.98 5.08
CA TRP A 116 -6.70 -12.38 3.72
C TRP A 116 -7.91 -13.08 3.06
N GLY A 117 -8.09 -12.89 1.76
CA GLY A 117 -9.29 -13.37 1.05
C GLY A 117 -9.15 -13.26 -0.46
N LYS A 118 -10.20 -12.90 -1.19
CA LYS A 118 -10.09 -12.43 -2.58
C LYS A 118 -10.41 -10.96 -2.57
N ILE A 119 -9.41 -10.12 -2.34
CA ILE A 119 -9.61 -8.68 -2.09
C ILE A 119 -8.89 -7.87 -3.16
N LEU A 120 -9.62 -6.95 -3.78
CA LEU A 120 -9.08 -5.97 -4.72
C LEU A 120 -9.30 -4.56 -4.15
N ILE A 121 -8.20 -3.84 -3.94
CA ILE A 121 -8.18 -2.43 -3.55
C ILE A 121 -7.64 -1.65 -4.73
N ARG A 122 -8.48 -0.84 -5.37
CA ARG A 122 -8.16 -0.25 -6.66
C ARG A 122 -8.44 1.24 -6.69
N ASN A 123 -7.53 2.01 -7.26
CA ASN A 123 -7.79 3.42 -7.54
C ASN A 123 -8.16 4.20 -6.27
N CYS A 124 -7.50 3.91 -5.15
CA CYS A 124 -7.79 4.54 -3.86
C CYS A 124 -6.69 5.52 -3.47
N ASP A 125 -7.08 6.57 -2.75
CA ASP A 125 -6.16 7.50 -2.08
C ASP A 125 -6.28 7.30 -0.56
N ILE A 126 -5.22 6.78 0.06
CA ILE A 126 -5.19 6.37 1.47
C ILE A 126 -4.03 7.08 2.15
N GLY A 127 -4.31 7.91 3.15
CA GLY A 127 -3.22 8.58 3.86
C GLY A 127 -3.61 9.34 5.12
N LEU A 128 -2.59 9.81 5.85
CA LEU A 128 -2.75 10.42 7.18
C LEU A 128 -3.43 9.44 8.16
N ILE A 129 -2.78 8.29 8.32
CA ILE A 129 -3.21 7.14 9.10
C ILE A 129 -2.21 6.97 10.23
N SER A 130 -2.62 6.73 11.48
CA SER A 130 -1.68 6.58 12.61
C SER A 130 -1.06 5.19 12.70
N GLY A 131 -1.75 4.15 12.22
CA GLY A 131 -1.16 2.84 11.96
C GLY A 131 -0.70 2.69 10.50
N ASP A 132 -0.84 1.49 9.95
CA ASP A 132 -0.60 1.25 8.52
C ASP A 132 -1.76 1.69 7.62
N CYS A 133 -1.46 2.16 6.40
CA CYS A 133 -2.52 2.38 5.41
C CYS A 133 -3.26 1.07 5.09
N ILE A 134 -2.54 -0.05 4.99
CA ILE A 134 -3.11 -1.38 4.78
C ILE A 134 -2.38 -2.41 5.65
N GLN A 135 -3.12 -3.15 6.47
CA GLN A 135 -2.59 -4.29 7.24
C GLN A 135 -3.62 -5.42 7.30
N PHE A 136 -3.32 -6.58 6.74
CA PHE A 136 -4.21 -7.74 6.80
C PHE A 136 -3.76 -8.78 7.83
N ASP A 137 -4.77 -9.43 8.40
CA ASP A 137 -4.73 -10.57 9.32
C ASP A 137 -3.95 -10.31 10.62
N PRO A 138 -4.30 -9.26 11.39
CA PRO A 138 -3.64 -8.99 12.67
C PRO A 138 -3.76 -10.16 13.65
N ASP A 139 -4.83 -10.95 13.58
CA ASP A 139 -5.06 -12.15 14.37
C ASP A 139 -4.32 -13.39 13.84
N ARG A 140 -3.74 -13.33 12.64
CA ARG A 140 -2.96 -14.40 11.98
C ARG A 140 -3.75 -15.69 11.78
N LYS A 141 -4.99 -15.57 11.29
CA LYS A 141 -5.95 -16.69 11.15
C LYS A 141 -6.44 -16.89 9.73
N SER A 142 -5.90 -16.20 8.73
CA SER A 142 -6.39 -16.29 7.36
C SER A 142 -5.26 -16.37 6.32
N THR A 143 -5.63 -16.90 5.16
CA THR A 143 -4.80 -16.92 3.95
C THR A 143 -5.67 -16.53 2.75
N GLY A 144 -5.03 -16.21 1.63
CA GLY A 144 -5.69 -15.75 0.43
C GLY A 144 -4.84 -14.73 -0.32
N GLN A 145 -5.49 -13.95 -1.17
CA GLN A 145 -4.89 -12.95 -2.03
C GLN A 145 -5.46 -11.54 -1.78
N VAL A 146 -4.55 -10.58 -1.64
CA VAL A 146 -4.86 -9.14 -1.68
C VAL A 146 -4.15 -8.53 -2.89
N MET A 147 -4.90 -7.81 -3.71
CA MET A 147 -4.37 -7.01 -4.80
C MET A 147 -4.61 -5.52 -4.51
N ILE A 148 -3.56 -4.71 -4.61
CA ILE A 148 -3.58 -3.26 -4.48
C ILE A 148 -3.12 -2.67 -5.80
N GLU A 149 -3.97 -1.91 -6.49
CA GLU A 149 -3.63 -1.38 -7.80
C GLU A 149 -4.07 0.06 -8.04
N ASN A 150 -3.25 0.81 -8.77
CA ASN A 150 -3.52 2.22 -9.11
C ASN A 150 -3.81 3.07 -7.86
N CYS A 151 -3.21 2.75 -6.71
CA CYS A 151 -3.47 3.45 -5.46
C CYS A 151 -2.38 4.48 -5.15
N ARG A 152 -2.74 5.49 -4.37
CA ARG A 152 -1.79 6.34 -3.65
C ARG A 152 -1.89 5.99 -2.18
N LEU A 153 -0.81 5.49 -1.61
CA LEU A 153 -0.65 5.33 -0.18
C LEU A 153 0.32 6.41 0.28
N TRP A 154 -0.03 7.20 1.29
CA TRP A 154 0.86 8.26 1.73
C TRP A 154 0.71 8.68 3.17
N THR A 155 1.75 9.32 3.69
CA THR A 155 1.65 10.15 4.89
C THR A 155 2.48 11.42 4.75
N GLY A 156 2.28 12.36 5.65
CA GLY A 156 2.93 13.66 5.64
C GLY A 156 2.64 14.45 6.91
N PRO A 157 3.30 15.60 7.08
CA PRO A 157 2.96 16.55 8.14
C PRO A 157 1.48 16.91 8.05
N LEU A 158 0.76 16.86 9.17
CA LEU A 158 -0.64 17.27 9.20
C LEU A 158 -0.78 18.77 8.87
N PRO A 159 -1.72 19.16 8.01
CA PRO A 159 -1.90 20.57 7.63
C PRO A 159 -2.51 21.41 8.77
N ALA A 160 -3.19 20.77 9.72
CA ALA A 160 -3.84 21.36 10.89
C ALA A 160 -3.85 20.35 12.04
N ASP A 161 -4.15 20.82 13.26
CA ASP A 161 -4.43 19.94 14.40
C ASP A 161 -5.61 19.00 14.04
N ALA A 162 -5.48 17.72 14.35
CA ALA A 162 -6.48 16.70 14.04
C ALA A 162 -6.45 15.60 15.10
N ALA A 163 -7.61 15.25 15.66
CA ALA A 163 -7.69 14.43 16.87
C ALA A 163 -6.74 14.99 17.96
N SER A 164 -5.86 14.14 18.49
CA SER A 164 -4.83 14.53 19.47
C SER A 164 -3.46 14.79 18.85
N PHE A 165 -3.38 14.93 17.52
CA PHE A 165 -2.17 15.26 16.79
C PHE A 165 -2.13 16.76 16.48
N LYS A 166 -0.92 17.31 16.45
CA LYS A 166 -0.63 18.69 16.12
C LYS A 166 -0.31 18.88 14.65
N LYS A 167 -0.61 20.07 14.15
CA LYS A 167 -0.12 20.53 12.84
C LYS A 167 1.39 20.29 12.73
N GLY A 168 1.82 19.75 11.59
CA GLY A 168 3.22 19.44 11.32
C GLY A 168 3.65 18.03 11.75
N GLU A 169 2.91 17.37 12.65
CA GLU A 169 3.21 15.99 13.04
C GLU A 169 2.86 15.03 11.89
N ARG A 170 3.70 14.00 11.70
CA ARG A 170 3.55 13.01 10.64
C ARG A 170 3.03 11.70 11.24
N PRO A 171 1.74 11.37 11.11
CA PRO A 171 1.21 10.10 11.60
C PRO A 171 1.68 8.93 10.75
N GLY A 172 1.61 7.73 11.32
CA GLY A 172 1.71 6.47 10.59
C GLY A 172 2.93 5.63 10.93
N GLU A 173 2.81 4.36 10.58
CA GLU A 173 3.85 3.35 10.72
C GLU A 173 4.42 2.99 9.34
N ASN A 174 3.61 2.31 8.53
CA ASN A 174 3.97 1.88 7.18
C ASN A 174 2.84 2.13 6.16
N ALA A 175 3.13 1.97 4.86
CA ALA A 175 2.06 1.91 3.86
C ALA A 175 1.35 0.57 3.94
N VAL A 176 2.14 -0.50 3.86
CA VAL A 176 1.66 -1.87 3.92
C VAL A 176 2.49 -2.64 4.92
N ASP A 177 1.81 -3.25 5.90
CA ASP A 177 2.38 -4.22 6.83
C ASP A 177 1.69 -5.56 6.63
N THR A 178 2.48 -6.64 6.58
CA THR A 178 1.93 -7.98 6.38
C THR A 178 1.99 -8.80 7.65
N LYS A 179 0.85 -9.38 8.02
CA LYS A 179 0.75 -10.38 9.10
C LYS A 179 0.03 -11.60 8.55
N THR A 180 0.46 -12.79 8.96
CA THR A 180 -0.11 -14.05 8.50
C THR A 180 0.32 -15.21 9.39
N MET A 181 -0.41 -16.32 9.31
CA MET A 181 -0.07 -17.56 10.00
C MET A 181 1.28 -18.14 9.53
N SER A 182 2.06 -18.72 10.44
CA SER A 182 3.37 -19.30 10.13
C SER A 182 3.29 -20.69 9.47
N LYS A 183 2.11 -21.30 9.41
CA LYS A 183 1.87 -22.63 8.82
C LYS A 183 0.90 -22.53 7.65
N GLY A 184 0.92 -23.52 6.76
CA GLY A 184 0.07 -23.53 5.57
C GLY A 184 0.64 -22.72 4.40
N GLU A 185 -0.23 -22.48 3.42
CA GLU A 185 0.08 -21.77 2.18
C GLU A 185 0.42 -20.30 2.45
N ARG A 186 1.34 -19.76 1.63
CA ARG A 186 1.70 -18.35 1.67
C ARG A 186 0.54 -17.50 1.18
N ALA A 187 0.19 -16.47 1.95
CA ALA A 187 -0.76 -15.47 1.46
C ALA A 187 -0.13 -14.68 0.30
N GLN A 188 -0.94 -14.35 -0.71
CA GLN A 188 -0.50 -13.70 -1.94
C GLN A 188 -0.77 -12.20 -1.88
N LEU A 189 0.27 -11.39 -2.07
CA LEU A 189 0.15 -9.94 -2.13
C LEU A 189 0.61 -9.44 -3.50
N ILE A 190 -0.25 -8.71 -4.20
CA ILE A 190 0.12 -8.07 -5.47
C ILE A 190 -0.08 -6.56 -5.32
N ILE A 191 0.97 -5.78 -5.54
CA ILE A 191 0.92 -4.32 -5.56
C ILE A 191 1.35 -3.85 -6.94
N ARG A 192 0.51 -3.11 -7.65
CA ARG A 192 0.88 -2.62 -8.99
C ARG A 192 0.42 -1.21 -9.31
N ASN A 193 1.21 -0.49 -10.10
CA ASN A 193 0.87 0.86 -10.56
C ASN A 193 0.59 1.84 -9.41
N CYS A 194 1.24 1.68 -8.26
CA CYS A 194 0.97 2.45 -7.05
C CYS A 194 2.02 3.53 -6.80
N ILE A 195 1.61 4.58 -6.08
CA ILE A 195 2.49 5.60 -5.51
C ILE A 195 2.51 5.40 -3.99
N LEU A 196 3.70 5.26 -3.42
CA LEU A 196 3.92 5.07 -1.99
C LEU A 196 4.84 6.18 -1.46
N ALA A 197 4.30 7.13 -0.70
CA ALA A 197 5.04 8.34 -0.32
C ALA A 197 5.00 8.74 1.16
N GLY A 198 6.15 9.15 1.68
CA GLY A 198 6.25 9.99 2.88
C GLY A 198 6.51 9.28 4.20
N TRP A 199 6.89 8.01 4.23
CA TRP A 199 7.24 7.32 5.49
C TRP A 199 8.65 7.68 5.95
N LYS A 200 8.88 8.91 6.43
CA LYS A 200 10.20 9.41 6.83
C LYS A 200 10.22 10.16 8.16
N GLN A 201 11.40 10.19 8.78
CA GLN A 201 11.65 10.91 10.04
C GLN A 201 11.58 12.45 9.89
N PRO A 202 11.24 13.18 10.97
CA PRO A 202 10.69 12.66 12.23
C PRO A 202 9.28 12.05 12.02
N GLY A 203 9.02 10.90 12.65
CA GLY A 203 7.75 10.18 12.57
C GLY A 203 7.33 9.58 13.93
N GLN A 204 6.19 8.88 13.96
CA GLN A 204 5.65 8.29 15.20
C GLN A 204 6.45 7.09 15.72
N ILE A 205 7.16 6.39 14.83
CA ILE A 205 7.97 5.22 15.19
C ILE A 205 9.42 5.41 14.73
N SER A 206 10.33 4.63 15.32
CA SER A 206 11.77 4.76 15.09
C SER A 206 12.25 4.31 13.71
N LEU A 207 11.46 3.52 12.98
CA LEU A 207 11.80 3.04 11.64
C LEU A 207 10.56 2.89 10.78
N MET A 208 10.28 3.90 9.96
CA MET A 208 9.14 3.89 9.05
C MET A 208 9.51 3.25 7.72
N ALA A 209 8.57 2.54 7.11
CA ALA A 209 8.76 1.98 5.77
C ALA A 209 7.52 2.18 4.89
N ALA A 210 7.71 2.35 3.58
CA ALA A 210 6.57 2.21 2.69
C ALA A 210 6.05 0.77 2.73
N LEU A 211 6.91 -0.22 2.49
CA LEU A 211 6.53 -1.63 2.59
C LEU A 211 7.30 -2.33 3.70
N ASN A 212 6.60 -2.88 4.68
CA ASN A 212 7.13 -3.79 5.69
C ASN A 212 6.64 -5.21 5.37
N LEU A 213 7.38 -5.90 4.50
CA LEU A 213 7.02 -7.23 4.00
C LEU A 213 7.70 -8.29 4.84
N LYS A 214 6.89 -9.02 5.60
CA LYS A 214 7.31 -10.03 6.59
C LYS A 214 6.33 -11.19 6.68
N GLU A 215 6.72 -12.21 7.45
CA GLU A 215 5.91 -13.41 7.71
C GLU A 215 5.57 -14.20 6.41
N ASN A 216 4.76 -15.25 6.50
CA ASN A 216 4.49 -16.26 5.45
C ASN A 216 3.72 -15.74 4.22
N ILE A 217 4.27 -14.79 3.47
CA ILE A 217 3.68 -14.22 2.25
C ILE A 217 4.49 -14.55 1.00
N ASN A 218 3.85 -14.42 -0.16
CA ASN A 218 4.46 -14.30 -1.49
C ASN A 218 3.98 -12.99 -2.12
N ALA A 219 4.88 -12.00 -2.20
CA ALA A 219 4.56 -10.66 -2.64
C ALA A 219 5.16 -10.36 -4.03
N THR A 220 4.38 -9.69 -4.87
CA THR A 220 4.82 -9.16 -6.16
C THR A 220 4.50 -7.68 -6.23
N VAL A 221 5.52 -6.84 -6.40
CA VAL A 221 5.40 -5.37 -6.48
C VAL A 221 5.88 -4.92 -7.85
N VAL A 222 4.97 -4.37 -8.66
CA VAL A 222 5.23 -4.12 -10.09
C VAL A 222 4.87 -2.70 -10.49
N ASN A 223 5.74 -2.00 -11.20
CA ASN A 223 5.43 -0.68 -11.77
C ASN A 223 4.98 0.31 -10.68
N CYS A 224 5.71 0.39 -9.56
CA CYS A 224 5.38 1.28 -8.44
C CYS A 224 6.47 2.34 -8.26
N VAL A 225 6.05 3.49 -7.73
CA VAL A 225 6.95 4.61 -7.39
C VAL A 225 6.94 4.86 -5.88
N PHE A 226 8.14 4.98 -5.32
CA PHE A 226 8.39 5.21 -3.90
C PHE A 226 9.06 6.56 -3.70
N LEU A 227 8.48 7.43 -2.88
CA LEU A 227 8.92 8.82 -2.73
C LEU A 227 9.07 9.20 -1.26
N ASP A 228 10.15 9.88 -0.90
CA ASP A 228 10.28 10.54 0.42
C ASP A 228 10.10 9.57 1.61
N ASN A 229 10.66 8.37 1.51
CA ASN A 229 10.59 7.36 2.56
C ASN A 229 11.94 7.19 3.27
N GLU A 230 11.93 6.97 4.57
CA GLU A 230 13.07 6.42 5.31
C GLU A 230 13.46 5.07 4.71
N VAL A 231 12.53 4.11 4.65
CA VAL A 231 12.75 2.84 3.91
C VAL A 231 11.67 2.65 2.85
N ALA A 232 12.04 2.43 1.58
CA ALA A 232 11.05 2.08 0.57
C ALA A 232 10.60 0.61 0.69
N PHE A 233 11.55 -0.32 0.74
CA PHE A 233 11.29 -1.76 0.91
C PHE A 233 12.01 -2.28 2.15
N ARG A 234 11.27 -2.54 3.23
CA ARG A 234 11.77 -3.32 4.38
C ARG A 234 11.31 -4.76 4.22
N LEU A 235 12.25 -5.64 3.93
CA LEU A 235 12.01 -7.03 3.56
C LEU A 235 12.60 -7.94 4.62
N ARG A 236 11.78 -8.83 5.21
CA ARG A 236 12.19 -9.68 6.32
C ARG A 236 12.16 -11.15 5.96
N GLY A 237 13.33 -11.79 6.09
CA GLY A 237 13.54 -13.20 5.85
C GLY A 237 12.98 -14.15 6.90
N PRO A 238 13.31 -15.44 6.78
CA PRO A 238 12.73 -16.49 7.59
C PRO A 238 13.05 -16.34 9.08
N THR A 239 11.99 -16.35 9.88
CA THR A 239 12.04 -16.50 11.34
C THR A 239 11.10 -17.64 11.74
N SER A 240 10.68 -17.72 13.02
CA SER A 240 9.57 -18.61 13.44
C SER A 240 8.26 -18.37 12.67
N ARG A 241 8.18 -17.30 11.87
CA ARG A 241 7.06 -16.94 10.99
C ARG A 241 7.30 -17.15 9.49
N LYS A 242 8.27 -17.98 9.08
CA LYS A 242 8.64 -18.35 7.69
C LYS A 242 9.22 -17.24 6.79
N GLY A 243 9.03 -15.95 7.12
CA GLY A 243 9.57 -14.82 6.35
C GLY A 243 8.91 -14.63 4.98
N ALA A 244 9.13 -13.48 4.35
CA ALA A 244 8.50 -13.13 3.08
C ALA A 244 9.26 -13.70 1.86
N TRP A 245 8.53 -14.03 0.79
CA TRP A 245 9.08 -14.17 -0.56
C TRP A 245 8.65 -12.96 -1.38
N VAL A 246 9.56 -12.35 -2.12
CA VAL A 246 9.32 -11.02 -2.70
C VAL A 246 9.87 -10.92 -4.11
N ARG A 247 9.01 -10.49 -5.04
CA ARG A 247 9.39 -10.06 -6.38
C ARG A 247 9.14 -8.57 -6.54
N ILE A 248 10.16 -7.83 -6.94
CA ILE A 248 10.10 -6.40 -7.27
C ILE A 248 10.38 -6.26 -8.76
N GLU A 249 9.49 -5.61 -9.51
CA GLU A 249 9.57 -5.54 -10.96
C GLU A 249 9.24 -4.14 -11.49
N ARG A 250 10.16 -3.54 -12.26
CA ARG A 250 9.94 -2.21 -12.88
C ARG A 250 9.49 -1.15 -11.87
N CYS A 251 10.16 -1.05 -10.71
CA CYS A 251 9.83 -0.04 -9.70
C CYS A 251 10.86 1.09 -9.71
N ALA A 252 10.54 2.24 -9.14
CA ALA A 252 11.50 3.35 -8.98
C ALA A 252 11.40 3.99 -7.59
N ILE A 253 12.55 4.35 -7.02
CA ILE A 253 12.67 4.90 -5.67
C ILE A 253 13.34 6.27 -5.75
N TYR A 254 12.80 7.25 -5.02
CA TYR A 254 13.30 8.62 -5.01
C TYR A 254 13.30 9.22 -3.61
N ARG A 255 14.29 10.10 -3.36
CA ARG A 255 14.40 10.90 -2.13
C ARG A 255 14.23 10.08 -0.86
N SER A 256 14.81 8.88 -0.86
CA SER A 256 14.69 7.92 0.25
C SER A 256 16.03 7.72 0.96
N GLU A 257 15.97 7.50 2.28
CA GLU A 257 17.18 7.17 3.04
C GLU A 257 17.71 5.80 2.62
N VAL A 258 16.82 4.81 2.56
CA VAL A 258 17.12 3.44 2.14
C VAL A 258 16.12 2.99 1.08
N GLY A 259 16.64 2.46 -0.03
CA GLY A 259 15.83 1.82 -1.06
C GLY A 259 15.31 0.46 -0.60
N VAL A 260 16.22 -0.52 -0.51
CA VAL A 260 15.91 -1.88 -0.06
C VAL A 260 16.68 -2.17 1.22
N ARG A 261 15.95 -2.39 2.31
CA ARG A 261 16.47 -2.89 3.58
C ARG A 261 16.10 -4.36 3.71
N ALA A 262 17.09 -5.23 3.68
CA ALA A 262 16.93 -6.68 3.83
C ALA A 262 17.33 -7.09 5.25
N GLU A 263 16.41 -7.70 5.99
CA GLU A 263 16.61 -8.19 7.36
C GLU A 263 16.38 -9.70 7.39
N ASP A 264 16.89 -10.36 8.44
CA ASP A 264 16.63 -11.79 8.73
C ASP A 264 17.00 -12.74 7.56
N THR A 265 18.03 -12.38 6.77
CA THR A 265 18.53 -13.14 5.61
C THR A 265 17.40 -13.53 4.64
N ILE A 266 16.73 -12.52 4.07
CA ILE A 266 15.62 -12.70 3.12
C ILE A 266 15.97 -13.67 1.99
N ALA A 267 15.22 -14.77 1.91
CA ALA A 267 15.34 -15.77 0.84
C ALA A 267 14.28 -15.51 -0.25
N ASN A 268 14.53 -16.03 -1.46
CA ASN A 268 13.61 -15.90 -2.61
C ASN A 268 13.26 -14.44 -2.93
N LEU A 269 14.25 -13.54 -2.84
CA LEU A 269 14.11 -12.15 -3.22
C LEU A 269 14.52 -11.98 -4.69
N LYS A 270 13.59 -11.58 -5.54
CA LYS A 270 13.86 -11.29 -6.95
C LYS A 270 13.62 -9.82 -7.25
N ILE A 271 14.67 -9.12 -7.67
CA ILE A 271 14.62 -7.71 -8.07
C ILE A 271 14.92 -7.63 -9.55
N HIS A 272 13.96 -7.15 -10.33
CA HIS A 272 14.10 -6.96 -11.76
C HIS A 272 13.74 -5.52 -12.13
N ARG A 273 14.68 -4.78 -12.70
CA ARG A 273 14.48 -3.39 -13.11
C ARG A 273 13.98 -2.53 -11.96
N LEU A 274 14.81 -2.39 -10.93
CA LEU A 274 14.61 -1.39 -9.88
C LEU A 274 15.42 -0.14 -10.21
N GLY A 275 14.73 0.99 -10.33
CA GLY A 275 15.31 2.30 -10.61
C GLY A 275 15.59 3.08 -9.34
N PHE A 276 16.74 3.76 -9.29
CA PHE A 276 17.06 4.68 -8.20
C PHE A 276 17.22 6.10 -8.73
N GLY A 277 16.50 7.04 -8.12
CA GLY A 277 16.74 8.47 -8.30
C GLY A 277 18.04 8.88 -7.61
N LYS A 278 18.66 9.95 -8.10
CA LYS A 278 19.95 10.47 -7.60
C LYS A 278 19.98 10.75 -6.09
N ASP A 279 18.84 11.06 -5.50
CA ASP A 279 18.71 11.47 -4.09
C ASP A 279 18.39 10.29 -3.15
N VAL A 280 18.53 9.04 -3.61
CA VAL A 280 18.45 7.87 -2.71
C VAL A 280 19.79 7.67 -2.02
N LYS A 281 19.84 7.84 -0.70
CA LYS A 281 21.12 7.85 0.04
C LYS A 281 21.80 6.50 0.08
N ARG A 282 21.01 5.43 0.26
CA ARG A 282 21.50 4.05 0.28
C ARG A 282 20.56 3.15 -0.52
N GLN A 283 21.06 2.58 -1.61
CA GLN A 283 20.23 1.73 -2.47
C GLN A 283 19.86 0.41 -1.78
N TYR A 284 20.83 -0.24 -1.13
CA TYR A 284 20.67 -1.51 -0.42
C TYR A 284 21.27 -1.42 0.99
N HIS A 285 20.60 -2.03 1.98
CA HIS A 285 21.04 -2.09 3.37
C HIS A 285 20.71 -3.45 3.97
N THR A 286 21.72 -4.18 4.43
CA THR A 286 21.57 -5.48 5.09
C THR A 286 22.21 -5.42 6.48
N PRO A 287 21.52 -4.89 7.50
CA PRO A 287 22.07 -4.79 8.85
C PRO A 287 22.33 -6.19 9.41
N ASP A 288 23.60 -6.50 9.66
CA ASP A 288 24.05 -7.73 10.33
C ASP A 288 23.57 -9.04 9.66
N CYS A 289 23.28 -8.99 8.35
CA CYS A 289 22.89 -10.14 7.55
C CYS A 289 23.23 -9.94 6.06
N ASP A 290 23.01 -10.98 5.26
CA ASP A 290 23.17 -10.96 3.80
C ASP A 290 21.83 -11.19 3.09
N PHE A 291 21.80 -11.03 1.77
CA PHE A 291 20.73 -11.61 0.97
C PHE A 291 20.82 -13.14 1.02
N GLY A 292 19.68 -13.78 1.27
CA GLY A 292 19.60 -15.23 1.44
C GLY A 292 19.56 -16.01 0.11
N PRO A 293 19.31 -17.32 0.18
CA PRO A 293 19.20 -18.19 -0.98
C PRO A 293 18.18 -17.69 -2.01
N ASP A 294 18.45 -17.98 -3.30
CA ASP A 294 17.62 -17.59 -4.45
C ASP A 294 17.42 -16.07 -4.60
N TYR A 295 18.38 -15.28 -4.10
CA TYR A 295 18.43 -13.85 -4.38
C TYR A 295 18.87 -13.60 -5.83
N GLU A 296 18.09 -12.79 -6.53
CA GLU A 296 18.37 -12.33 -7.89
C GLU A 296 18.20 -10.81 -7.96
N ASN A 297 19.14 -10.11 -8.58
CA ASN A 297 19.03 -8.68 -8.86
C ASN A 297 19.55 -8.34 -10.26
N THR A 298 18.65 -7.92 -11.14
CA THR A 298 18.94 -7.73 -12.57
C THR A 298 18.30 -6.44 -13.09
N GLY A 299 18.96 -5.82 -14.07
CA GLY A 299 18.40 -4.70 -14.83
C GLY A 299 18.18 -3.41 -14.04
N GLN A 300 18.89 -3.21 -12.91
CA GLN A 300 18.90 -1.93 -12.19
C GLN A 300 19.17 -0.76 -13.15
N PHE A 301 18.49 0.37 -12.94
CA PHE A 301 18.61 1.54 -13.82
C PHE A 301 18.59 2.86 -13.05
N VAL A 302 18.98 3.95 -13.73
CA VAL A 302 18.80 5.32 -13.21
C VAL A 302 17.35 5.71 -13.42
N ALA A 303 16.62 5.99 -12.35
CA ALA A 303 15.22 6.32 -12.46
C ALA A 303 15.03 7.63 -13.25
N PRO A 304 14.03 7.72 -14.17
CA PRO A 304 13.71 8.97 -14.85
C PRO A 304 13.22 10.03 -13.86
N ALA A 305 13.04 11.26 -14.30
CA ALA A 305 12.43 12.31 -13.47
C ALA A 305 11.09 11.84 -12.86
N ILE A 306 10.79 12.28 -11.63
CA ILE A 306 9.60 11.84 -10.89
C ILE A 306 8.33 12.11 -11.71
N GLU A 307 8.22 13.31 -12.27
CA GLU A 307 7.09 13.75 -13.08
C GLU A 307 6.92 12.89 -14.34
N GLU A 308 8.02 12.44 -14.93
CA GLU A 308 7.98 11.53 -16.07
C GLU A 308 7.52 10.13 -15.66
N ALA A 309 8.07 9.57 -14.57
CA ALA A 309 7.66 8.27 -14.05
C ALA A 309 6.17 8.24 -13.70
N LEU A 310 5.67 9.26 -13.01
CA LEU A 310 4.27 9.34 -12.60
C LEU A 310 3.33 9.44 -13.82
N ARG A 311 3.71 10.22 -14.84
CA ARG A 311 2.88 10.46 -16.02
C ARG A 311 2.91 9.33 -17.05
N LYS A 312 4.08 8.73 -17.27
CA LYS A 312 4.31 7.76 -18.36
C LYS A 312 4.51 6.32 -17.86
N GLY A 313 4.51 6.08 -16.55
CA GLY A 313 4.93 4.81 -15.97
C GLY A 313 6.44 4.56 -16.11
N LEU A 314 6.87 3.38 -15.68
CA LEU A 314 8.27 2.96 -15.71
C LEU A 314 8.46 2.00 -16.91
N ARG A 315 9.21 2.45 -17.92
CA ARG A 315 9.49 1.70 -19.16
C ARG A 315 10.79 0.94 -19.07
#